data_AF-A0A9D0ZLG8-F1
#
_entry.id   AF-A0A9D0ZLG8-F1
#
_cell.length_a   1.000
_cell.length_b   1.000
_cell.length_c   1.000
_cell.angle_alpha   90.00
_cell.angle_beta   90.00
_cell.angle_gamma   90.00
#
_symmetry.space_group_name_H-M   'P 1'
#
loop_
_entity.id
_entity.type
_entity.pdbx_description
1 polymer ?
#
loop_
_entity_poly.entity_id
_entity_poly.type
_entity_poly.pdbx_seq_one_letter_code
_entity_poly.pdbx_strand_id
1 'polypeptide(L)' 'MRLRKAKGIKQKELVAMLQSRGMDICETSMSRLEGQTRQVQDYELPVIADALGVSVEWLLSDEET' A
#
# COMPACT_ATOMS: atom_id res chain seq x y z
N MET A 1 2.49 4.93 3.37
CA MET A 1 2.61 3.94 4.46
C MET A 1 2.29 4.43 5.87
N ARG A 2 2.26 5.74 6.12
CA ARG A 2 1.76 6.31 7.39
C ARG A 2 0.34 5.82 7.71
N LEU A 3 -0.55 5.75 6.70
CA LEU A 3 -1.92 5.23 6.84
C LEU A 3 -2.00 3.80 7.38
N ARG A 4 -1.15 2.88 6.89
CA ARG A 4 -1.09 1.50 7.39
C ARG A 4 -0.81 1.48 8.89
N LYS A 5 0.21 2.25 9.32
CA LYS A 5 0.60 2.38 10.72
C LYS A 5 -0.51 3.03 11.56
N ALA A 6 -1.16 4.08 11.05
CA ALA A 6 -2.29 4.75 11.71
C ALA A 6 -3.49 3.82 11.91
N LYS A 7 -3.75 2.92 10.95
CA LYS A 7 -4.79 1.88 11.06
C LYS A 7 -4.37 0.66 11.89
N GLY A 8 -3.14 0.62 12.41
CA GLY A 8 -2.61 -0.52 13.17
C GLY A 8 -2.41 -1.80 12.36
N ILE A 9 -2.49 -1.74 11.03
CA ILE A 9 -2.36 -2.89 10.13
C ILE A 9 -0.90 -3.33 10.12
N LYS A 10 -0.59 -4.60 10.34
CA LYS A 10 0.78 -5.12 10.21
C LYS A 10 1.18 -5.23 8.74
N GLN A 11 2.48 -5.13 8.44
CA GLN A 11 2.96 -5.22 7.06
C GLN A 11 2.53 -6.54 6.38
N LYS A 12 2.68 -7.67 7.08
CA LYS A 12 2.20 -8.99 6.62
C LYS A 12 0.70 -9.05 6.33
N GLU A 13 -0.11 -8.30 7.08
CA GLU A 13 -1.57 -8.25 6.87
C GLU A 13 -1.89 -7.47 5.60
N LEU A 14 -1.18 -6.37 5.36
CA LEU A 14 -1.31 -5.63 4.10
C LEU A 14 -0.85 -6.46 2.89
N VAL A 15 0.25 -7.22 3.02
CA VAL A 15 0.68 -8.17 1.98
C VAL A 15 -0.45 -9.15 1.67
N ALA A 16 -1.04 -9.79 2.68
CA ALA A 16 -2.13 -10.74 2.49
C ALA A 16 -3.37 -10.10 1.83
N MET A 17 -3.71 -8.86 2.20
CA MET A 17 -4.81 -8.10 1.59
C MET A 17 -4.56 -7.73 0.13
N LEU A 18 -3.31 -7.44 -0.25
CA LEU A 18 -2.93 -7.15 -1.63
C LEU A 18 -2.92 -8.43 -2.48
N GLN A 19 -2.37 -9.52 -1.93
CA GLN A 19 -2.37 -10.84 -2.56
C GLN A 19 -3.79 -11.36 -2.82
N SER A 20 -4.71 -11.18 -1.88
CA SER A 20 -6.11 -11.59 -2.07
C SER A 20 -6.85 -10.81 -3.16
N ARG A 21 -6.30 -9.66 -3.58
CA ARG A 21 -6.78 -8.82 -4.68
C ARG A 21 -6.03 -9.06 -5.99
N GLY A 22 -5.20 -10.10 -6.05
CA GLY A 22 -4.46 -10.48 -7.25
C GLY A 22 -3.15 -9.71 -7.46
N MET A 23 -2.67 -8.96 -6.47
CA MET A 23 -1.35 -8.33 -6.55
C MET A 23 -0.26 -9.33 -6.14
N ASP A 24 0.68 -9.61 -7.04
CA ASP A 24 1.88 -10.38 -6.72
C ASP A 24 2.88 -9.50 -5.95
N ILE A 25 2.84 -9.61 -4.63
CA ILE A 25 3.72 -8.87 -3.73
C ILE A 25 4.12 -9.71 -2.53
N CYS A 26 5.35 -9.52 -2.05
CA CYS A 26 5.91 -10.22 -0.90
C CYS A 26 6.35 -9.23 0.18
N GLU A 27 6.64 -9.73 1.39
CA GLU A 27 7.03 -8.89 2.53
C GLU A 27 8.28 -8.02 2.25
N THR A 28 9.26 -8.55 1.52
CA THR A 28 10.48 -7.81 1.15
C THR A 28 10.17 -6.69 0.16
N SER A 29 9.35 -6.96 -0.87
CA SER A 29 8.85 -5.94 -1.81
C SER A 29 8.03 -4.87 -1.11
N MET A 30 7.17 -5.25 -0.16
CA MET A 30 6.43 -4.30 0.66
C MET A 30 7.35 -3.45 1.53
N SER A 31 8.34 -4.04 2.19
CA SER A 31 9.32 -3.29 2.99
C SER A 31 10.07 -2.24 2.17
N ARG A 32 10.46 -2.60 0.94
CA ARG A 32 11.08 -1.67 0.01
C ARG A 32 10.14 -0.54 -0.43
N LEU A 33 8.87 -0.87 -0.68
CA LEU A 33 7.82 0.09 -1.01
C LEU A 33 7.57 1.06 0.16
N GLU A 34 7.51 0.57 1.40
CA GLU A 34 7.37 1.44 2.58
C GLU A 34 8.60 2.31 2.82
N GLY A 35 9.79 1.76 2.57
CA GLY A 35 11.06 2.45 2.72
C GLY A 35 11.43 3.35 1.54
N GLN A 36 10.52 3.60 0.60
CA GLN A 36 10.74 4.45 -0.58
C GLN A 36 11.89 3.98 -1.51
N THR A 37 12.26 2.70 -1.45
CA THR A 37 13.30 2.08 -2.29
C THR A 37 12.73 1.31 -3.49
N ARG A 38 11.40 1.33 -3.64
CA ARG A 38 10.65 0.81 -4.79
C ARG A 38 9.49 1.75 -5.06
N GLN A 39 9.28 2.10 -6.33
CA GLN A 39 8.12 2.87 -6.77
C GLN A 39 6.88 1.98 -6.86
N VAL A 40 5.71 2.58 -6.73
CA VAL A 40 4.41 1.93 -6.98
C VAL A 40 4.10 2.06 -8.47
N GLN A 41 3.70 0.95 -9.11
CA GLN A 41 3.27 0.99 -10.50
C GLN A 41 1.81 1.44 -10.61
N ASP A 42 1.45 1.98 -11.77
CA ASP A 42 0.12 2.50 -12.08
C ASP A 42 -1.01 1.48 -11.83
N TYR A 43 -0.79 0.22 -12.21
CA TYR A 43 -1.74 -0.87 -11.98
C TYR A 43 -1.83 -1.32 -10.52
N GLU A 44 -0.81 -1.06 -9.70
CA GLU A 44 -0.78 -1.43 -8.28
C GLU A 44 -1.54 -0.40 -7.42
N LEU A 45 -1.54 0.86 -7.86
CA LEU A 45 -2.11 1.99 -7.15
C LEU A 45 -3.60 1.81 -6.79
N PRO A 46 -4.51 1.44 -7.71
CA PRO A 46 -5.93 1.24 -7.37
C PRO A 46 -6.14 0.08 -6.39
N VAL A 47 -5.31 -0.96 -6.47
CA VAL A 47 -5.39 -2.11 -5.57
C VAL A 47 -4.92 -1.75 -4.16
N ILE A 48 -3.88 -0.92 -4.03
CA ILE A 48 -3.40 -0.39 -2.75
C ILE A 48 -4.45 0.54 -2.13
N ALA A 49 -5.10 1.38 -2.95
CA ALA A 49 -6.16 2.27 -2.51
C ALA A 49 -7.33 1.48 -1.93
N ASP A 50 -7.79 0.45 -2.66
CA ASP A 50 -8.86 -0.44 -2.22
C ASP A 50 -8.49 -1.22 -0.94
N ALA A 51 -7.27 -1.78 -0.87
CA ALA A 51 -6.80 -2.50 0.32
C ALA A 51 -6.71 -1.58 1.56
N LEU A 52 -6.40 -0.30 1.36
CA LEU A 52 -6.34 0.70 2.42
C LEU A 52 -7.69 1.40 2.65
N GLY A 53 -8.72 1.15 1.85
CA GLY A 53 -10.03 1.78 1.94
C GLY A 53 -9.99 3.31 1.76
N VAL A 54 -9.18 3.79 0.81
CA VAL A 54 -9.04 5.21 0.45
C VAL A 54 -9.15 5.37 -1.06
N SER A 55 -9.33 6.59 -1.55
CA SER A 55 -9.28 6.85 -2.99
C SER A 55 -7.84 6.82 -3.51
N VAL A 56 -7.68 6.55 -4.80
CA VAL A 56 -6.37 6.68 -5.48
C VAL A 56 -5.83 8.10 -5.36
N GLU A 57 -6.71 9.09 -5.51
CA GLU A 57 -6.37 10.50 -5.33
C GLU A 57 -5.76 10.75 -3.94
N TRP A 58 -6.36 10.21 -2.87
CA TRP A 58 -5.81 10.34 -1.51
C TRP A 58 -4.37 9.79 -1.39
N LEU A 59 -4.00 8.75 -2.14
CA LEU A 59 -2.64 8.20 -2.14
C LEU A 59 -1.63 9.08 -2.89
N LEU A 60 -2.11 9.91 -3.83
CA LEU A 60 -1.29 10.81 -4.64
C LEU A 60 -1.29 12.24 -4.10
N SER A 61 -2.30 12.61 -3.32
CA SER A 61 -2.39 13.89 -2.64
C SER A 61 -1.23 14.04 -1.67
N ASP A 62 -0.55 15.18 -1.75
CA ASP A 62 0.54 15.58 -0.85
C ASP A 62 0.00 16.14 0.48
N GLU A 63 -1.25 15.80 0.84
CA GLU A 63 -1.88 16.26 2.07
C GLU A 63 -1.26 15.51 3.27
N GLU A 64 -0.12 16.04 3.72
CA GLU A 64 0.33 15.93 5.10
C GLU A 64 -0.74 16.56 6.00
N THR A 65 -1.72 15.76 6.41
CA THR A 65 -2.55 16.10 7.59
C THR A 65 -2.44 15.00 8.62
#